data_AF-A0A098TE96-F1
#
_entry.id   AF-A0A098TE96-F1
#
_cell.length_a   1.000
_cell.length_b   1.000
_cell.length_c   1.000
_cell.angle_alpha   90.00
_cell.angle_beta   90.00
_cell.angle_gamma   90.00
#
_symmetry.space_group_name_H-M   'P 1'
#
loop_
_entity.id
_entity.type
_entity.pdbx_description
1 polymer ?
#
loop_
_entity_poly.entity_id
_entity_poly.type
_entity_poly.pdbx_seq_one_letter_code
_entity_poly.pdbx_strand_id
1 'polypeptide(L)'
;MPVNGPQTILILGGTREAAELAKELVAAHPGARIITSLAGRTREPAPLKGEVRSGGFGGAEGLADYIRTHGVTRVIDATHPFARRISANAVEAARLTGVPLDIRTRMPWVKQPGDHWIEVETLEAARDAIPPGARVLLALGSQHIGLFAARADVHFVVRMIDPPPTPLDLPDYALVLGRPGDSAAVEAMLLIANSITHIVCRNSGGAAAYAKIEAARQLGLPVILVARGEGRRC
;
A
#
# COMPACT_ATOMS: atom_id res chain seq x y z
N MET A 1 -10.56 -15.65 -31.62
CA MET A 1 -10.54 -14.44 -32.48
C MET A 1 -9.91 -13.31 -31.67
N PRO A 2 -8.83 -12.66 -32.10
CA PRO A 2 -8.36 -11.47 -31.40
C PRO A 2 -9.39 -10.36 -31.59
N VAL A 3 -9.85 -9.77 -30.50
CA VAL A 3 -10.86 -8.70 -30.51
C VAL A 3 -10.15 -7.43 -30.96
N ASN A 4 -10.21 -7.14 -32.26
CA ASN A 4 -9.49 -6.03 -32.90
C ASN A 4 -10.28 -4.71 -32.77
N GLY A 5 -10.65 -4.35 -31.53
CA GLY A 5 -11.26 -3.07 -31.17
C GLY A 5 -10.30 -2.20 -30.34
N PRO A 6 -10.52 -0.87 -30.25
CA PRO A 6 -9.69 0.01 -29.43
C PRO A 6 -9.66 -0.49 -27.98
N GLN A 7 -8.46 -0.80 -27.49
CA GLN A 7 -8.26 -1.39 -26.17
C GLN A 7 -8.19 -0.29 -25.10
N THR A 8 -9.03 -0.36 -24.07
CA THR A 8 -8.95 0.54 -22.91
C THR A 8 -8.68 -0.28 -21.66
N ILE A 9 -7.51 -0.09 -21.05
CA ILE A 9 -7.08 -0.82 -19.86
C ILE A 9 -7.18 0.09 -18.65
N LEU A 10 -7.96 -0.31 -17.65
CA LEU A 10 -8.02 0.33 -16.35
C LEU A 10 -7.12 -0.39 -15.36
N ILE A 11 -6.11 0.31 -14.83
CA ILE A 11 -5.23 -0.16 -13.76
C ILE A 11 -5.71 0.43 -12.45
N LEU A 12 -6.16 -0.40 -11.51
CA LEU A 12 -6.38 0.02 -10.13
C LEU A 12 -5.03 0.05 -9.43
N GLY A 13 -4.54 1.25 -9.11
CA GLY A 13 -3.13 1.48 -8.80
C GLY A 13 -2.87 2.04 -7.39
N GLY A 14 -1.74 2.73 -7.25
CA GLY A 14 -1.23 3.26 -5.98
C GLY A 14 -0.06 2.46 -5.39
N THR A 15 0.50 1.52 -6.16
CA THR A 15 1.72 0.77 -5.83
C THR A 15 2.82 1.09 -6.84
N ARG A 16 4.08 0.80 -6.51
CA ARG A 16 5.19 0.95 -7.46
C ARG A 16 5.03 -0.02 -8.63
N GLU A 17 4.57 -1.22 -8.34
CA GLU A 17 4.29 -2.27 -9.31
C GLU A 17 3.22 -1.84 -10.32
N ALA A 18 2.15 -1.16 -9.88
CA ALA A 18 1.15 -0.57 -10.78
C ALA A 18 1.74 0.52 -11.68
N ALA A 19 2.66 1.34 -11.15
CA ALA A 19 3.32 2.39 -11.91
C ALA A 19 4.25 1.83 -13.00
N GLU A 20 5.06 0.82 -12.68
CA GLU A 20 5.89 0.13 -13.67
C GLU A 20 5.03 -0.59 -14.72
N LEU A 21 3.94 -1.24 -14.29
CA LEU A 21 2.99 -1.86 -15.20
C LEU A 21 2.37 -0.86 -16.19
N ALA A 22 1.96 0.32 -15.71
CA ALA A 22 1.43 1.36 -16.58
C ALA A 22 2.46 1.79 -17.63
N LYS A 23 3.72 1.98 -17.22
CA LYS A 23 4.84 2.31 -18.11
C LYS A 23 5.07 1.23 -19.16
N GLU A 24 5.08 -0.04 -18.76
CA GLU A 24 5.24 -1.19 -19.68
C GLU A 24 4.08 -1.27 -20.69
N LEU A 25 2.84 -1.14 -20.23
CA LEU A 25 1.66 -1.21 -21.10
C LEU A 25 1.59 -0.08 -22.11
N VAL A 26 1.94 1.15 -21.70
CA VAL A 26 2.00 2.30 -22.62
C VAL A 26 3.07 2.07 -23.70
N ALA A 27 4.22 1.50 -23.34
CA ALA A 27 5.29 1.22 -24.30
C ALA A 27 4.94 0.06 -25.25
N ALA A 28 4.30 -1.00 -24.74
CA ALA A 28 3.96 -2.19 -25.50
C ALA A 28 2.71 -2.04 -26.39
N HIS A 29 1.79 -1.14 -26.02
CA HIS A 29 0.50 -0.98 -26.70
C HIS A 29 0.20 0.49 -27.04
N PRO A 30 0.92 1.09 -28.03
CA PRO A 30 0.78 2.51 -28.36
C PRO A 30 -0.62 2.92 -28.85
N GLY A 31 -1.44 1.97 -29.33
CA GLY A 31 -2.83 2.19 -29.72
C GLY A 31 -3.86 1.95 -28.62
N ALA A 32 -3.44 1.55 -27.42
CA ALA A 32 -4.32 1.30 -26.29
C ALA A 32 -4.43 2.54 -25.39
N ARG A 33 -5.63 2.79 -24.89
CA ARG A 33 -5.88 3.79 -23.85
C ARG A 33 -5.58 3.18 -22.48
N ILE A 34 -4.53 3.65 -21.82
CA ILE A 34 -4.12 3.14 -20.49
C ILE A 34 -4.49 4.16 -19.43
N ILE A 35 -5.35 3.77 -18.48
CA ILE A 35 -5.85 4.63 -17.41
C ILE A 35 -5.40 4.05 -16.06
N THR A 36 -4.61 4.79 -15.29
CA THR A 36 -4.30 4.44 -13.90
C THR A 36 -5.22 5.16 -12.94
N SER A 37 -5.89 4.41 -12.08
CA SER A 37 -6.80 4.92 -11.07
C SER A 37 -6.14 4.95 -9.69
N LEU A 38 -6.05 6.15 -9.11
CA LEU A 38 -5.51 6.39 -7.78
C LEU A 38 -6.61 6.71 -6.77
N ALA A 39 -6.40 6.30 -5.52
CA ALA A 39 -7.34 6.59 -4.44
C ALA A 39 -7.37 8.07 -4.01
N GLY A 40 -6.45 8.92 -4.52
CA GLY A 40 -6.37 10.34 -4.14
C GLY A 40 -5.82 10.58 -2.72
N ARG A 41 -5.01 9.68 -2.19
CA ARG A 41 -4.48 9.75 -0.81
C ARG A 41 -3.22 10.60 -0.66
N THR A 42 -2.60 10.94 -1.78
CA THR A 42 -1.42 11.80 -1.83
C THR A 42 -1.80 13.02 -2.65
N ARG A 43 -1.43 14.22 -2.17
CA ARG A 43 -1.75 15.50 -2.82
C ARG A 43 -1.17 15.55 -4.23
N GLU A 44 0.10 15.16 -4.35
CA GLU A 44 0.83 15.12 -5.61
C GLU A 44 1.43 13.72 -5.81
N PRO A 45 0.70 12.78 -6.44
CA PRO A 45 1.27 11.49 -6.79
C PRO A 45 2.42 11.68 -7.78
N ALA A 46 3.42 10.79 -7.74
CA ALA A 46 4.50 10.82 -8.73
C ALA A 46 3.93 10.70 -10.16
N PRO A 47 4.56 11.34 -11.16
CA PRO A 47 4.12 11.23 -12.54
C PRO A 47 4.00 9.77 -12.99
N LEU A 48 2.86 9.44 -13.59
CA LEU A 48 2.57 8.13 -14.16
C LEU A 48 2.48 8.25 -15.68
N LYS A 49 2.83 7.16 -16.38
CA LYS A 49 2.63 7.07 -17.83
C LYS A 49 1.17 6.71 -18.12
N GLY A 50 0.62 7.29 -19.19
CA GLY A 50 -0.78 7.14 -19.58
C GLY A 50 -1.70 8.15 -18.88
N GLU A 51 -3.00 7.92 -18.98
CA GLU A 51 -4.02 8.73 -18.32
C GLU A 51 -4.08 8.39 -16.82
N VAL A 52 -4.39 9.40 -16.00
CA VAL A 52 -4.54 9.22 -14.56
C VAL A 52 -5.89 9.77 -14.12
N ARG A 53 -6.63 8.96 -13.34
CA ARG A 53 -7.80 9.42 -12.59
C ARG A 53 -7.54 9.32 -11.09
N SER A 54 -8.16 10.22 -10.33
CA SER A 54 -8.10 10.23 -8.87
C SER A 54 -9.51 10.26 -8.29
N GLY A 55 -9.71 9.50 -7.20
CA GLY A 55 -10.97 9.48 -6.46
C GLY A 55 -11.67 8.12 -6.48
N GLY A 56 -12.64 7.96 -5.59
CA GLY A 56 -13.44 6.74 -5.48
C GLY A 56 -14.31 6.48 -6.72
N PHE A 57 -14.85 5.28 -6.81
CA PHE A 57 -15.83 4.91 -7.84
C PHE A 57 -17.27 4.86 -7.29
N GLY A 58 -17.47 4.95 -5.98
CA GLY A 58 -18.81 4.83 -5.37
C GLY A 58 -19.29 3.40 -5.15
N GLY A 59 -18.39 2.42 -5.03
CA GLY A 59 -18.75 1.00 -4.81
C GLY A 59 -18.34 0.12 -5.98
N ALA A 60 -18.93 -1.08 -6.07
CA ALA A 60 -18.74 -1.97 -7.20
C ALA A 60 -19.58 -1.52 -8.40
N GLU A 61 -20.80 -1.06 -8.15
CA GLU A 61 -21.75 -0.55 -9.14
C GLU A 61 -21.18 0.67 -9.85
N GLY A 62 -20.69 1.66 -9.10
CA GLY A 62 -20.09 2.84 -9.71
C GLY A 62 -18.77 2.55 -10.44
N LEU A 63 -18.04 1.48 -10.06
CA LEU A 63 -16.91 0.99 -10.87
C LEU A 63 -17.40 0.32 -12.16
N ALA A 64 -18.48 -0.46 -12.11
CA ALA A 64 -19.10 -1.06 -13.29
C ALA A 64 -19.61 0.01 -14.27
N ASP A 65 -20.22 1.08 -13.75
CA ASP A 65 -20.68 2.21 -14.55
C ASP A 65 -19.51 2.96 -15.18
N TYR A 66 -18.42 3.15 -14.43
CA TYR A 66 -17.19 3.72 -15.00
C TYR A 66 -16.66 2.85 -16.15
N ILE A 67 -16.59 1.52 -15.95
CA ILE A 67 -16.13 0.57 -16.97
C ILE A 67 -16.96 0.69 -18.25
N ARG A 68 -18.29 0.74 -18.15
CA ARG A 68 -19.20 0.86 -19.30
C ARG A 68 -19.05 2.21 -20.01
N THR A 69 -19.12 3.30 -19.24
CA THR A 69 -19.11 4.68 -19.77
C THR A 69 -17.78 5.04 -20.43
N HIS A 70 -16.68 4.46 -19.98
CA HIS A 70 -15.34 4.74 -20.51
C HIS A 70 -14.86 3.69 -21.50
N GLY A 71 -15.69 2.70 -21.85
CA GLY A 71 -15.34 1.63 -22.79
C GLY A 71 -14.15 0.80 -22.34
N VAL A 72 -14.00 0.57 -21.02
CA VAL A 72 -12.91 -0.23 -20.47
C VAL A 72 -13.08 -1.68 -20.92
N THR A 73 -12.07 -2.22 -21.60
CA THR A 73 -12.08 -3.59 -22.13
C THR A 73 -11.29 -4.56 -21.27
N ARG A 74 -10.50 -4.06 -20.30
CA ARG A 74 -9.79 -4.88 -19.31
C ARG A 74 -9.53 -4.10 -18.03
N VAL A 75 -9.68 -4.77 -16.89
CA VAL A 75 -9.29 -4.23 -15.58
C VAL A 75 -8.08 -5.00 -15.06
N ILE A 76 -7.11 -4.29 -14.51
CA ILE A 76 -5.98 -4.88 -13.77
C ILE A 76 -6.01 -4.34 -12.35
N ASP A 77 -6.22 -5.20 -11.37
CA ASP A 77 -6.03 -4.87 -9.96
C ASP A 77 -4.56 -5.04 -9.58
N ALA A 78 -3.84 -3.92 -9.49
CA ALA A 78 -2.48 -3.83 -8.99
C ALA A 78 -2.42 -2.99 -7.70
N THR A 79 -3.51 -2.97 -6.93
CA THR A 79 -3.61 -2.19 -5.69
C THR A 79 -2.77 -2.79 -4.57
N HIS A 80 -2.65 -2.05 -3.45
CA HIS A 80 -1.95 -2.55 -2.28
C HIS A 80 -2.66 -3.80 -1.72
N PRO A 81 -1.97 -4.87 -1.26
CA PRO A 81 -2.62 -6.10 -0.75
C PRO A 81 -3.55 -5.93 0.47
N PHE A 82 -3.57 -4.73 1.07
CA PHE A 82 -4.46 -4.36 2.18
C PHE A 82 -5.62 -3.47 1.71
N ALA A 83 -5.70 -3.15 0.41
CA ALA A 83 -6.77 -2.39 -0.22
C ALA A 83 -7.97 -3.29 -0.58
N ARG A 84 -8.34 -4.20 0.34
CA ARG A 84 -9.31 -5.28 0.12
C ARG A 84 -10.65 -4.80 -0.46
N ARG A 85 -11.12 -3.62 -0.04
CA ARG A 85 -12.40 -3.06 -0.50
C ARG A 85 -12.40 -2.78 -2.00
N ILE A 86 -11.35 -2.16 -2.55
CA ILE A 86 -11.31 -1.85 -3.98
C ILE A 86 -11.09 -3.13 -4.81
N SER A 87 -10.32 -4.09 -4.30
CA SER A 87 -10.18 -5.42 -4.93
C SER A 87 -11.51 -6.17 -4.98
N ALA A 88 -12.28 -6.20 -3.88
CA ALA A 88 -13.60 -6.80 -3.86
C ALA A 88 -14.57 -6.10 -4.82
N ASN A 89 -14.55 -4.76 -4.87
CA ASN A 89 -15.33 -4.00 -5.82
C ASN A 89 -14.94 -4.30 -7.27
N ALA A 90 -13.65 -4.54 -7.55
CA ALA A 90 -13.16 -4.88 -8.88
C ALA A 90 -13.69 -6.24 -9.35
N VAL A 91 -13.68 -7.24 -8.46
CA VAL A 91 -14.25 -8.57 -8.74
C VAL A 91 -15.73 -8.46 -9.08
N GLU A 92 -16.50 -7.74 -8.27
CA GLU A 92 -17.94 -7.59 -8.50
C GLU A 92 -18.24 -6.74 -9.74
N ALA A 93 -17.50 -5.66 -9.98
CA ALA A 93 -17.66 -4.84 -11.18
C ALA A 93 -17.33 -5.61 -12.47
N ALA A 94 -16.28 -6.44 -12.44
CA ALA A 94 -15.94 -7.34 -13.55
C ALA A 94 -17.07 -8.34 -13.81
N ARG A 95 -17.66 -8.93 -12.75
CA ARG A 95 -18.84 -9.79 -12.86
C ARG A 95 -20.04 -9.07 -13.48
N LEU A 96 -20.32 -7.84 -13.06
CA LEU A 96 -21.44 -7.01 -13.54
C LEU A 96 -21.27 -6.52 -15.00
N THR A 97 -20.05 -6.46 -15.50
CA THR A 97 -19.75 -5.91 -16.84
C THR A 97 -19.31 -6.97 -17.85
N GLY A 98 -18.90 -8.15 -17.39
CA GLY A 98 -18.28 -9.18 -18.23
C GLY A 98 -16.85 -8.85 -18.66
N VAL A 99 -16.26 -7.76 -18.17
CA VAL A 99 -14.90 -7.34 -18.53
C VAL A 99 -13.87 -8.20 -17.78
N PRO A 100 -12.82 -8.70 -18.46
CA PRO A 100 -11.78 -9.48 -17.81
C PRO A 100 -11.06 -8.69 -16.71
N LEU A 101 -10.84 -9.35 -15.57
CA LEU A 101 -10.07 -8.85 -14.43
C LEU A 101 -8.79 -9.67 -14.26
N ASP A 102 -7.64 -8.99 -14.23
CA ASP A 102 -6.33 -9.54 -13.86
C ASP A 102 -5.94 -9.02 -12.48
N ILE A 103 -5.70 -9.91 -11.51
CA ILE A 103 -5.30 -9.54 -10.14
C ILE A 103 -3.80 -9.78 -9.98
N ARG A 104 -3.03 -8.70 -9.87
CA ARG A 104 -1.58 -8.71 -9.70
C ARG A 104 -1.21 -8.42 -8.25
N THR A 105 -1.27 -9.47 -7.43
CA THR A 105 -0.88 -9.39 -6.02
C THR A 105 0.57 -9.84 -5.84
N ARG A 106 1.41 -8.96 -5.29
CA ARG A 106 2.78 -9.30 -4.87
C ARG A 106 2.79 -10.35 -3.76
N MET A 107 3.76 -11.27 -3.77
CA MET A 107 3.94 -12.26 -2.69
C MET A 107 4.22 -11.59 -1.34
N PRO A 108 3.79 -12.18 -0.21
CA PRO A 108 4.18 -11.71 1.12
C PRO A 108 5.71 -11.82 1.28
N TRP A 109 6.28 -10.95 2.11
CA TRP A 109 7.66 -11.13 2.55
C TRP A 109 7.77 -12.41 3.36
N VAL A 110 8.91 -13.09 3.20
CA VAL A 110 9.26 -14.31 3.93
C VAL A 110 10.37 -13.97 4.90
N LYS A 111 10.23 -14.43 6.15
CA LYS A 111 11.20 -14.22 7.22
C LYS A 111 12.56 -14.79 6.81
N GLN A 112 13.61 -14.00 6.95
CA GLN A 112 14.99 -14.37 6.66
C GLN A 112 15.77 -14.61 7.98
N PRO A 113 16.91 -15.32 7.93
CA PRO A 113 17.80 -15.40 9.08
C PRO A 113 18.15 -14.00 9.63
N GLY A 114 18.07 -13.86 10.96
CA GLY A 114 18.29 -12.59 11.67
C GLY A 114 17.06 -11.66 11.75
N ASP A 115 15.94 -11.98 11.08
CA ASP A 115 14.71 -11.21 11.24
C ASP A 115 14.05 -11.47 12.61
N HIS A 116 13.79 -10.41 13.36
CA HIS A 116 13.08 -10.45 14.65
C HIS A 116 11.60 -10.10 14.47
N TRP A 117 10.86 -10.93 13.71
CA TRP A 117 9.44 -10.68 13.47
C TRP A 117 8.56 -11.15 14.63
N ILE A 118 7.67 -10.27 15.07
CA ILE A 118 6.52 -10.54 15.93
C ILE A 118 5.29 -10.50 15.01
N GLU A 119 4.83 -11.67 14.58
CA GLU A 119 3.72 -11.77 13.63
C GLU A 119 2.37 -11.68 14.36
N VAL A 120 1.48 -10.83 13.84
CA VAL A 120 0.14 -10.60 14.40
C VAL A 120 -0.90 -10.51 13.29
N GLU A 121 -2.16 -10.80 13.59
CA GLU A 121 -3.21 -10.83 12.55
C GLU A 121 -3.89 -9.48 12.32
N THR A 122 -3.88 -8.60 13.32
CA THR A 122 -4.64 -7.34 13.31
C THR A 122 -3.79 -6.15 13.76
N LEU A 123 -4.27 -4.93 13.49
CA LEU A 123 -3.60 -3.73 13.98
C LEU A 123 -3.77 -3.57 15.50
N GLU A 124 -4.86 -4.10 16.06
CA GLU A 124 -5.14 -4.13 17.49
C GLU A 124 -4.12 -5.02 18.21
N ALA A 125 -3.90 -6.22 17.69
CA ALA A 125 -2.85 -7.11 18.19
C ALA A 125 -1.46 -6.48 18.02
N ALA A 126 -1.24 -5.73 16.93
CA ALA A 126 0.02 -4.99 16.75
C ALA A 126 0.22 -3.90 17.81
N ARG A 127 -0.84 -3.15 18.15
CA ARG A 127 -0.83 -2.17 19.24
C ARG A 127 -0.53 -2.82 20.58
N ASP A 128 -1.15 -3.97 20.86
CA ASP A 128 -1.02 -4.66 22.14
C ASP A 128 0.35 -5.35 22.30
N ALA A 129 0.99 -5.72 21.20
CA ALA A 129 2.34 -6.29 21.19
C ALA A 129 3.46 -5.27 21.46
N ILE A 130 3.17 -3.96 21.47
CA ILE A 130 4.18 -2.94 21.74
C ILE A 130 4.53 -2.93 23.24
N PRO A 131 5.80 -3.03 23.64
CA PRO A 131 6.16 -2.92 25.05
C PRO A 131 6.06 -1.47 25.57
N PRO A 132 5.77 -1.26 26.87
CA PRO A 132 5.81 0.07 27.48
C PRO A 132 7.18 0.74 27.33
N GLY A 133 7.19 2.06 27.15
CA GLY A 133 8.40 2.86 26.95
C GLY A 133 9.05 2.71 25.56
N ALA A 134 8.42 1.98 24.64
CA ALA A 134 8.95 1.81 23.29
C ALA A 134 8.94 3.14 22.50
N ARG A 135 9.91 3.24 21.59
CA ARG A 135 9.91 4.22 20.49
C ARG A 135 9.62 3.50 19.19
N VAL A 136 8.47 3.77 18.56
CA VAL A 136 7.90 2.90 17.53
C VAL A 136 7.76 3.62 16.20
N LEU A 137 8.36 3.07 15.13
CA LEU A 137 8.07 3.52 13.77
C LEU A 137 6.75 2.91 13.29
N LEU A 138 5.71 3.74 13.13
CA LEU A 138 4.45 3.34 12.50
C LEU A 138 4.56 3.46 10.98
N ALA A 139 4.98 2.39 10.31
CA ALA A 139 5.06 2.31 8.86
C ALA A 139 3.73 1.84 8.23
N LEU A 140 2.63 2.45 8.66
CA LEU A 140 1.25 2.12 8.26
C LEU A 140 0.63 3.12 7.27
N GLY A 141 1.31 4.24 7.02
CA GLY A 141 0.77 5.37 6.27
C GLY A 141 -0.14 6.24 7.14
N SER A 142 -0.97 7.08 6.52
CA SER A 142 -1.84 8.03 7.24
C SER A 142 -3.12 7.42 7.82
N GLN A 143 -3.43 6.17 7.50
CA GLN A 143 -4.67 5.51 7.93
C GLN A 143 -4.43 4.65 9.18
N HIS A 144 -5.46 4.55 10.03
CA HIS A 144 -5.49 3.70 11.22
C HIS A 144 -4.49 4.06 12.34
N ILE A 145 -3.88 5.25 12.27
CA ILE A 145 -2.94 5.72 13.29
C ILE A 145 -3.63 5.95 14.64
N GLY A 146 -4.87 6.47 14.65
CA GLY A 146 -5.63 6.74 15.88
C GLY A 146 -5.89 5.50 16.75
N LEU A 147 -5.75 4.28 16.22
CA LEU A 147 -5.83 3.06 17.02
C LEU A 147 -4.75 3.01 18.13
N PHE A 148 -3.60 3.63 17.87
CA PHE A 148 -2.46 3.65 18.77
C PHE A 148 -2.57 4.74 19.85
N ALA A 149 -3.60 5.60 19.80
CA ALA A 149 -3.85 6.65 20.80
C ALA A 149 -3.98 6.10 22.23
N ALA A 150 -4.44 4.86 22.37
CA ALA A 150 -4.59 4.18 23.66
C ALA A 150 -3.24 3.86 24.37
N ARG A 151 -2.10 4.09 23.71
CA ARG A 151 -0.75 3.81 24.23
C ARG A 151 0.00 5.10 24.57
N ALA A 152 -0.41 5.74 25.66
CA ALA A 152 0.24 6.95 26.19
C ALA A 152 1.64 6.69 26.78
N ASP A 153 2.00 5.42 26.94
CA ASP A 153 3.29 4.92 27.42
C ASP A 153 4.32 4.71 26.29
N VAL A 154 4.00 5.09 25.06
CA VAL A 154 4.79 4.82 23.85
C VAL A 154 5.02 6.11 23.06
N HIS A 155 6.24 6.31 22.59
CA HIS A 155 6.57 7.39 21.67
C HIS A 155 6.47 6.91 20.21
N PHE A 156 5.63 7.54 19.41
CA PHE A 156 5.40 7.13 18.01
C PHE A 156 6.15 8.00 17.01
N VAL A 157 6.86 7.37 16.09
CA VAL A 157 7.41 8.04 14.90
C VAL A 157 6.54 7.65 13.72
N VAL A 158 5.78 8.61 13.21
CA VAL A 158 4.78 8.37 12.15
C VAL A 158 5.32 8.88 10.83
N ARG A 159 5.48 7.97 9.86
CA ARG A 159 5.93 8.33 8.52
C ARG A 159 4.74 8.57 7.59
N MET A 160 4.65 9.76 7.03
CA MET A 160 3.63 10.15 6.05
C MET A 160 4.26 10.79 4.82
N ILE A 161 3.62 10.65 3.66
CA ILE A 161 4.08 11.34 2.44
C ILE A 161 3.71 12.82 2.53
N ASP A 162 2.43 13.09 2.78
CA ASP A 162 1.92 14.44 3.00
C ASP A 162 1.67 14.67 4.50
N PRO A 163 1.79 15.92 4.99
CA PRO A 163 1.39 16.23 6.35
C PRO A 163 -0.10 15.94 6.55
N PRO A 164 -0.51 15.48 7.74
CA PRO A 164 -1.92 15.22 8.02
C PRO A 164 -2.70 16.55 8.02
N PRO A 165 -3.96 16.57 7.56
CA PRO A 165 -4.76 17.80 7.47
C PRO A 165 -5.14 18.36 8.85
N THR A 166 -5.14 17.50 9.87
CA THR A 166 -5.33 17.82 11.28
C THR A 166 -4.23 17.12 12.08
N PRO A 167 -3.91 17.59 13.31
CA PRO A 167 -3.02 16.87 14.20
C PRO A 167 -3.44 15.40 14.36
N LEU A 168 -2.46 14.51 14.53
CA LEU A 168 -2.74 13.10 14.81
C LEU A 168 -3.28 12.96 16.22
N ASP A 169 -4.28 12.08 16.37
CA ASP A 169 -4.77 11.63 17.67
C ASP A 169 -3.77 10.63 18.26
N LEU A 170 -2.60 11.13 18.65
CA LEU A 170 -1.56 10.38 19.35
C LEU A 170 -1.02 11.23 20.50
N PRO A 171 -0.84 10.64 21.70
CA PRO A 171 -0.42 11.39 22.87
C PRO A 171 1.03 11.87 22.80
N ASP A 172 1.94 11.07 22.23
CA ASP A 172 3.36 11.41 22.04
C ASP A 172 3.85 10.91 20.68
N TYR A 173 4.20 11.83 19.79
CA TYR A 173 4.67 11.49 18.46
C TYR A 173 5.63 12.49 17.81
N ALA A 174 6.42 11.99 16.85
CA ALA A 174 7.15 12.76 15.87
C ALA A 174 6.65 12.40 14.45
N LEU A 175 6.60 13.40 13.57
CA LEU A 175 6.29 13.20 12.15
C LEU A 175 7.56 13.12 11.32
N VAL A 176 7.66 12.10 10.48
CA VAL A 176 8.64 12.05 9.40
C VAL A 176 7.90 12.18 8.07
N LEU A 177 8.12 13.30 7.39
CA LEU A 177 7.54 13.54 6.07
C LEU A 177 8.47 13.00 4.99
N GLY A 178 7.96 12.08 4.18
CA GLY A 178 8.72 11.48 3.10
C GLY A 178 8.29 10.06 2.77
N ARG A 179 8.78 9.59 1.62
CA ARG A 179 8.67 8.19 1.24
C ARG A 179 9.71 7.35 1.98
N PRO A 180 9.52 6.03 2.10
CA PRO A 180 10.58 5.14 2.54
C PRO A 180 11.86 5.36 1.73
N GLY A 181 13.00 5.25 2.40
CA GLY A 181 14.31 5.23 1.76
C GLY A 181 14.40 4.11 0.73
N ASP A 182 15.26 4.31 -0.26
CA ASP A 182 15.50 3.38 -1.36
C ASP A 182 16.40 2.20 -0.98
N SER A 183 17.03 2.26 0.20
CA SER A 183 17.99 1.27 0.68
C SER A 183 17.89 1.06 2.20
N ALA A 184 18.35 -0.11 2.65
CA ALA A 184 18.42 -0.43 4.07
C ALA A 184 19.32 0.54 4.85
N ALA A 185 20.42 1.03 4.25
CA ALA A 185 21.30 2.00 4.88
C ALA A 185 20.59 3.33 5.18
N VAL A 186 19.79 3.83 4.23
CA VAL A 186 18.98 5.05 4.42
C VAL A 186 17.93 4.85 5.51
N GLU A 187 17.23 3.71 5.50
CA GLU A 187 16.26 3.40 6.57
C GLU A 187 16.96 3.24 7.92
N ALA A 188 18.15 2.64 8.00
CA ALA A 188 18.90 2.48 9.24
C ALA A 188 19.28 3.84 9.86
N MET A 189 19.68 4.82 9.05
CA MET A 189 19.95 6.18 9.53
C MET A 189 18.70 6.80 10.18
N LEU A 190 17.53 6.63 9.57
CA LEU A 190 16.27 7.11 10.14
C LEU A 190 15.94 6.41 11.46
N LEU A 191 16.11 5.08 11.51
CA LEU A 191 15.85 4.28 12.72
C LEU A 191 16.76 4.72 13.87
N ILE A 192 18.05 4.93 13.59
CA ILE A 192 19.03 5.41 14.58
C ILE A 192 18.73 6.84 15.03
N ALA A 193 18.51 7.76 14.09
CA ALA A 193 18.28 9.18 14.40
C ALA A 193 17.04 9.41 15.28
N ASN A 194 16.06 8.50 15.22
CA ASN A 194 14.84 8.57 16.01
C ASN A 194 14.85 7.64 17.24
N SER A 195 15.97 6.96 17.49
CA SER A 195 16.12 5.93 18.54
C SER A 195 15.00 4.89 18.50
N ILE A 196 14.67 4.41 17.30
CA ILE A 196 13.59 3.43 17.10
C ILE A 196 13.96 2.11 17.76
N THR A 197 13.00 1.59 18.52
CA THR A 197 13.11 0.28 19.20
C THR A 197 12.29 -0.79 18.48
N HIS A 198 11.16 -0.42 17.86
CA HIS A 198 10.25 -1.35 17.19
C HIS A 198 9.70 -0.74 15.92
N ILE A 199 9.42 -1.58 14.92
CA ILE A 199 8.69 -1.17 13.71
C ILE A 199 7.34 -1.87 13.70
N VAL A 200 6.26 -1.13 13.48
CA VAL A 200 4.95 -1.71 13.13
C VAL A 200 4.72 -1.53 11.64
N CYS A 201 4.46 -2.63 10.94
CA CYS A 201 4.08 -2.55 9.53
C CYS A 201 3.19 -3.70 9.10
N ARG A 202 2.57 -3.53 7.94
CA ARG A 202 1.83 -4.59 7.25
C ARG A 202 2.78 -5.43 6.41
N ASN A 203 2.53 -6.73 6.30
CA ASN A 203 3.23 -7.60 5.35
C ASN A 203 2.75 -7.30 3.91
N SER A 204 3.13 -6.13 3.41
CA SER A 204 2.72 -5.62 2.11
C SER A 204 3.37 -6.37 0.96
N GLY A 205 4.47 -7.08 1.18
CA GLY A 205 5.29 -7.64 0.11
C GLY A 205 5.96 -6.56 -0.76
N GLY A 206 6.59 -6.98 -1.84
CA GLY A 206 7.23 -6.10 -2.83
C GLY A 206 8.51 -5.43 -2.31
N ALA A 207 9.38 -5.01 -3.24
CA ALA A 207 10.72 -4.53 -2.89
C ALA A 207 10.70 -3.11 -2.29
N ALA A 208 9.80 -2.24 -2.77
CA ALA A 208 9.83 -0.80 -2.47
C ALA A 208 9.69 -0.43 -0.99
N ALA A 209 9.08 -1.30 -0.17
CA ALA A 209 8.91 -1.06 1.25
C ALA A 209 9.71 -2.04 2.13
N TYR A 210 10.54 -2.89 1.54
CA TYR A 210 11.28 -3.92 2.27
C TYR A 210 12.51 -3.37 3.00
N ALA A 211 13.08 -2.27 2.52
CA ALA A 211 14.30 -1.66 3.08
C ALA A 211 14.26 -1.47 4.61
N LYS A 212 13.09 -1.13 5.18
CA LYS A 212 12.93 -0.99 6.64
C LYS A 212 13.08 -2.31 7.42
N ILE A 213 12.69 -3.43 6.81
CA ILE A 213 12.81 -4.78 7.40
C ILE A 213 14.28 -5.18 7.39
N GLU A 214 14.96 -4.92 6.27
CA GLU A 214 16.39 -5.17 6.16
C GLU A 214 17.21 -4.29 7.12
N ALA A 215 16.86 -3.02 7.25
CA ALA A 215 17.46 -2.12 8.24
C ALA A 215 17.20 -2.60 9.67
N ALA A 216 15.97 -3.01 9.98
CA ALA A 216 15.65 -3.59 11.29
C ALA A 216 16.47 -4.84 11.59
N ARG A 217 16.65 -5.73 10.61
CA ARG A 217 17.53 -6.91 10.71
C ARG A 217 18.97 -6.51 11.03
N GLN A 218 19.53 -5.55 10.30
CA GLN A 218 20.90 -5.06 10.52
C GLN A 218 21.09 -4.47 11.92
N LEU A 219 20.05 -3.84 12.47
CA LEU A 219 20.05 -3.23 13.80
C LEU A 219 19.55 -4.16 14.91
N GLY A 220 19.14 -5.39 14.60
CA GLY A 220 18.55 -6.33 15.56
C GLY A 220 17.19 -5.92 16.13
N LEU A 221 16.49 -4.98 15.48
CA LEU A 221 15.23 -4.41 15.97
C LEU A 221 14.03 -5.33 15.69
N PRO A 222 13.11 -5.52 16.66
CA PRO A 222 11.86 -6.22 16.43
C PRO A 222 10.96 -5.52 15.40
N VAL A 223 10.32 -6.33 14.56
CA VAL A 223 9.29 -5.89 13.63
C VAL A 223 7.97 -6.55 13.99
N ILE A 224 7.00 -5.76 14.44
CA ILE A 224 5.62 -6.18 14.61
C ILE A 224 4.96 -6.16 13.23
N LEU A 225 4.79 -7.35 12.67
CA LEU A 225 4.37 -7.55 11.28
C LEU A 225 2.93 -8.03 11.23
N VAL A 226 2.04 -7.16 10.73
CA VAL A 226 0.63 -7.50 10.55
C VAL A 226 0.47 -8.35 9.30
N ALA A 227 0.07 -9.60 9.50
CA ALA A 227 -0.15 -10.57 8.44
C ALA A 227 -1.26 -10.11 7.49
N ARG A 228 -1.20 -10.63 6.27
CA ARG A 228 -2.35 -10.56 5.38
C ARG A 228 -3.35 -11.58 5.92
N GLY A 229 -4.37 -11.15 6.65
CA GLY A 229 -5.48 -12.07 6.98
C GLY A 229 -5.95 -12.77 5.69
N GLU A 230 -6.36 -14.03 5.79
CA GLU A 230 -6.58 -14.91 4.63
C GLU A 230 -7.52 -14.27 3.60
N GLY A 231 -6.96 -13.85 2.47
CA GLY A 231 -7.74 -13.53 1.27
C GLY A 231 -7.87 -14.81 0.46
N ARG A 232 -9.11 -15.29 0.28
CA ARG A 232 -9.43 -16.48 -0.53
C ARG A 232 -8.62 -16.46 -1.83
N ARG A 233 -7.86 -17.53 -2.06
CA ARG A 233 -7.47 -17.92 -3.41
C ARG A 233 -8.78 -18.22 -4.13
N CYS A 234 -9.22 -17.33 -4.99
CA CYS A 234 -10.18 -17.64 -6.04
C CYS A 234 -9.37 -18.03 -7.28
#